data_AF-A0A061S249-F1
#
_entry.id   AF-A0A061S249-F1
#
_cell.length_a   1.000
_cell.length_b   1.000
_cell.length_c   1.000
_cell.angle_alpha   90.00
_cell.angle_beta   90.00
_cell.angle_gamma   90.00
#
_symmetry.space_group_name_H-M   'P 1'
#
loop_
_entity.id
_entity.type
_entity.pdbx_description
1 polymer ?
#
loop_
_entity_poly.entity_id
_entity_poly.type
_entity_poly.pdbx_seq_one_letter_code
_entity_poly.pdbx_strand_id
1 'polypeptide(L)'
;AAALGAACASGKGDASMPELANGCCRALALVAAAAPEGIAHPESISALVAAARSTAVPDAAAGNAALALSEAARLPAAAPMLRSEDAVGALVTCARQREDANARKNAAIALARIAQDSSCLERLRELRGLEIIYHAGAQGMQPRK
;
A
#
# COMPACT_ATOMS: atom_id res chain seq x y z
N ALA A 1 26.13 5.40 -15.39
CA ALA A 1 26.94 6.10 -14.37
C ALA A 1 25.99 6.99 -13.59
N ALA A 2 25.43 6.53 -12.47
CA ALA A 2 26.04 6.43 -11.15
C ALA A 2 25.51 7.56 -10.25
N ALA A 3 24.49 7.22 -9.46
CA ALA A 3 24.23 7.80 -8.15
C ALA A 3 23.26 6.85 -7.40
N LEU A 4 23.75 5.65 -7.09
CA LEU A 4 23.25 4.91 -5.93
C LEU A 4 23.65 5.73 -4.70
N GLY A 5 22.71 6.53 -4.20
CA GLY A 5 22.80 7.15 -2.88
C GLY A 5 22.46 6.11 -1.84
N ALA A 6 23.51 5.50 -1.28
CA ALA A 6 23.42 4.69 -0.07
C ALA A 6 22.88 5.54 1.09
N ALA A 7 21.78 5.10 1.69
CA ALA A 7 21.40 5.50 3.04
C ALA A 7 21.05 4.22 3.81
N CYS A 8 22.08 3.61 4.38
CA CYS A 8 21.93 2.68 5.48
C CYS A 8 21.35 3.44 6.69
N ALA A 9 20.43 2.82 7.42
CA ALA A 9 20.62 2.43 8.82
C ALA A 9 19.29 2.38 9.58
N SER A 10 19.04 1.21 10.18
CA SER A 10 18.43 0.99 11.49
C SER A 10 17.69 2.18 12.15
N GLY A 11 16.38 2.04 12.28
CA GLY A 11 15.59 2.91 13.15
C GLY A 11 14.13 2.54 13.13
N LYS A 12 13.63 1.96 14.22
CA LYS A 12 12.24 2.17 14.63
C LYS A 12 12.10 3.67 14.90
N GLY A 13 11.74 4.44 13.90
CA GLY A 13 11.66 5.88 13.98
C GLY A 13 10.90 6.40 12.77
N ASP A 14 9.91 7.24 13.03
CA ASP A 14 9.00 7.80 12.03
C ASP A 14 9.78 8.36 10.85
N ALA A 15 9.71 7.68 9.70
CA ALA A 15 10.35 8.13 8.48
C ALA A 15 9.91 9.57 8.19
N SER A 16 10.87 10.44 7.92
CA SER A 16 10.58 11.84 7.66
C SER A 16 9.68 11.96 6.42
N MET A 17 8.76 12.93 6.39
CA MET A 17 7.89 13.19 5.24
C MET A 17 8.60 13.19 3.87
N PRO A 18 9.81 13.79 3.70
CA PRO A 18 10.53 13.72 2.43
C PRO A 18 11.01 12.31 2.06
N GLU A 19 11.37 11.46 3.02
CA GLU A 19 11.79 10.07 2.77
C GLU A 19 10.60 9.20 2.35
N LEU A 20 9.43 9.39 2.99
CA LEU A 20 8.18 8.74 2.59
C LEU A 20 7.75 9.14 1.18
N ALA A 21 7.80 10.43 0.87
CA ALA A 21 7.50 10.93 -0.47
C ALA A 21 8.45 10.34 -1.52
N ASN A 22 9.75 10.31 -1.24
CA ASN A 22 10.75 9.77 -2.16
C ASN A 22 10.58 8.26 -2.38
N GLY A 23 10.32 7.49 -1.31
CA GLY A 23 10.04 6.05 -1.40
C GLY A 23 8.78 5.75 -2.22
N CYS A 24 7.69 6.49 -2.00
CA CYS A 24 6.46 6.38 -2.79
C CYS A 24 6.69 6.74 -4.26
N CYS A 25 7.40 7.84 -4.55
CA CYS A 25 7.71 8.24 -5.92
C CYS A 25 8.53 7.17 -6.64
N ARG A 26 9.54 6.58 -5.97
CA ARG A 26 10.33 5.47 -6.53
C ARG A 26 9.45 4.25 -6.82
N ALA A 27 8.64 3.83 -5.85
CA ALA A 27 7.76 2.67 -6.04
C ALA A 27 6.72 2.90 -7.15
N LEU A 28 6.15 4.10 -7.25
CA LEU A 28 5.21 4.46 -8.31
C LEU A 28 5.89 4.52 -9.69
N ALA A 29 7.11 5.03 -9.76
CA ALA A 29 7.89 4.99 -10.98
C ALA A 29 8.17 3.55 -11.43
N LEU A 30 8.39 2.62 -10.50
CA LEU A 30 8.59 1.20 -10.81
C LEU A 30 7.31 0.52 -11.28
N VAL A 31 6.16 0.85 -10.68
CA VAL A 31 4.83 0.43 -11.19
C VAL A 31 4.61 0.97 -12.60
N ALA A 32 4.86 2.26 -12.82
CA ALA A 32 4.68 2.91 -14.12
C ALA A 32 5.63 2.36 -15.20
N ALA A 33 6.85 2.01 -14.81
CA ALA A 33 7.85 1.37 -15.68
C ALA A 33 7.58 -0.12 -15.91
N ALA A 34 6.50 -0.68 -15.34
CA ALA A 34 6.21 -2.12 -15.35
C ALA A 34 7.41 -2.97 -14.91
N ALA A 35 8.16 -2.50 -13.91
CA ALA A 35 9.31 -3.15 -13.31
C ALA A 35 8.93 -3.74 -11.93
N PRO A 36 8.18 -4.86 -11.90
CA PRO A 36 7.62 -5.42 -10.67
C PRO A 36 8.69 -5.84 -9.66
N GLU A 37 9.87 -6.25 -10.11
CA GLU A 37 10.96 -6.73 -9.25
C GLU A 37 11.46 -5.63 -8.30
N GLY A 38 11.46 -4.37 -8.73
CA GLY A 38 11.87 -3.25 -7.89
C GLY A 38 10.85 -2.90 -6.80
N ILE A 39 9.58 -3.24 -7.00
CA ILE A 39 8.51 -2.99 -6.01
C ILE A 39 8.67 -3.95 -4.82
N ALA A 40 9.10 -5.20 -5.07
CA ALA A 40 9.29 -6.20 -4.04
C ALA A 40 10.50 -5.94 -3.12
N HIS A 41 11.26 -4.86 -3.37
CA HIS A 41 12.37 -4.48 -2.50
C HIS A 41 11.87 -4.07 -1.10
N PRO A 42 12.51 -4.52 0.00
CA PRO A 42 12.04 -4.27 1.37
C PRO A 42 11.82 -2.78 1.70
N GLU A 43 12.75 -1.92 1.28
CA GLU A 43 12.63 -0.47 1.49
C GLU A 43 11.43 0.14 0.77
N SER A 44 11.13 -0.35 -0.44
CA SER A 44 9.97 0.10 -1.22
C SER A 44 8.67 -0.27 -0.49
N ILE A 45 8.56 -1.53 -0.05
CA ILE A 45 7.37 -2.00 0.69
C ILE A 45 7.18 -1.22 1.99
N SER A 46 8.26 -1.03 2.77
CA SER A 46 8.21 -0.31 4.04
C SER A 46 7.74 1.14 3.86
N ALA A 47 8.28 1.85 2.87
CA ALA A 47 7.87 3.23 2.57
C ALA A 47 6.40 3.31 2.12
N LEU A 48 5.96 2.36 1.28
CA LEU A 48 4.58 2.29 0.81
C LEU A 48 3.60 2.02 1.97
N VAL A 49 3.92 1.09 2.86
CA VAL A 49 3.10 0.78 4.04
C VAL A 49 3.01 1.99 4.97
N ALA A 50 4.13 2.67 5.22
CA ALA A 50 4.14 3.87 6.05
C ALA A 50 3.31 5.01 5.44
N ALA A 51 3.39 5.23 4.13
CA ALA A 51 2.57 6.23 3.44
C ALA A 51 1.08 5.86 3.44
N ALA A 52 0.72 4.60 3.23
CA ALA A 52 -0.67 4.16 3.30
C ALA A 52 -1.27 4.38 4.71
N ARG A 53 -0.46 4.17 5.77
CA ARG A 53 -0.87 4.33 7.17
C ARG A 53 -0.92 5.79 7.64
N SER A 54 -0.01 6.63 7.16
CA SER A 54 0.24 7.97 7.72
C SER A 54 -0.83 8.99 7.33
N THR A 55 -1.53 9.59 8.28
CA THR A 55 -2.48 10.70 8.00
C THR A 55 -1.79 12.01 7.59
N ALA A 56 -0.46 12.11 7.73
CA ALA A 56 0.31 13.29 7.35
C ALA A 56 0.58 13.40 5.85
N VAL A 57 0.50 12.28 5.11
CA VAL A 57 0.65 12.31 3.65
C VAL A 57 -0.67 12.68 2.96
N PRO A 58 -0.63 13.39 1.83
CA PRO A 58 -1.84 13.68 1.05
C PRO A 58 -2.57 12.40 0.63
N ASP A 59 -3.90 12.46 0.54
CA ASP A 59 -4.74 11.31 0.19
C ASP A 59 -4.36 10.68 -1.14
N ALA A 60 -3.99 11.49 -2.14
CA ALA A 60 -3.50 11.00 -3.42
C ALA A 60 -2.23 10.14 -3.27
N ALA A 61 -1.29 10.54 -2.40
CA ALA A 61 -0.07 9.78 -2.16
C ALA A 61 -0.36 8.45 -1.46
N ALA A 62 -1.26 8.45 -0.47
CA ALA A 62 -1.66 7.22 0.22
C ALA A 62 -2.45 6.27 -0.70
N GLY A 63 -3.33 6.80 -1.54
CA GLY A 63 -4.06 6.04 -2.55
C GLY A 63 -3.14 5.42 -3.59
N ASN A 64 -2.11 6.16 -4.02
CA ASN A 64 -1.07 5.66 -4.91
C ASN A 64 -0.21 4.59 -4.23
N ALA A 65 0.15 4.79 -2.95
CA ALA A 65 0.87 3.79 -2.18
C ALA A 65 0.07 2.49 -2.05
N ALA A 66 -1.24 2.59 -1.81
CA ALA A 66 -2.13 1.44 -1.80
C ALA A 66 -2.17 0.69 -3.15
N LEU A 67 -2.21 1.39 -4.28
CA LEU A 67 -2.11 0.76 -5.60
C LEU A 67 -0.79 0.02 -5.78
N ALA A 68 0.33 0.63 -5.41
CA ALA A 68 1.64 -0.01 -5.51
C ALA A 68 1.74 -1.25 -4.62
N LEU A 69 1.17 -1.22 -3.41
CA LEU A 69 1.04 -2.41 -2.54
C LEU A 69 0.15 -3.50 -3.18
N SER A 70 -0.88 -3.11 -3.92
CA SER A 70 -1.72 -4.04 -4.67
C SER A 70 -0.94 -4.76 -5.78
N GLU A 71 -0.02 -4.06 -6.45
CA GLU A 71 0.85 -4.67 -7.45
C GLU A 71 1.95 -5.53 -6.80
N ALA A 72 2.52 -5.08 -5.66
CA ALA A 72 3.42 -5.89 -4.85
C ALA A 72 2.77 -7.22 -4.43
N ALA A 73 1.50 -7.20 -4.05
CA ALA A 73 0.75 -8.39 -3.64
C ALA A 73 0.57 -9.44 -4.75
N ARG A 74 0.77 -9.08 -6.03
CA ARG A 74 0.81 -10.07 -7.12
C ARG A 74 2.11 -10.87 -7.15
N LEU A 75 3.14 -10.41 -6.45
CA LEU A 75 4.49 -10.98 -6.48
C LEU A 75 4.68 -11.90 -5.27
N PRO A 76 4.86 -13.21 -5.47
CA PRO A 76 5.08 -14.13 -4.35
C PRO A 76 6.27 -13.74 -3.46
N ALA A 77 7.30 -13.14 -4.05
CA ALA A 77 8.49 -12.66 -3.35
C ALA A 77 8.21 -11.52 -2.36
N ALA A 78 7.16 -10.72 -2.57
CA ALA A 78 6.79 -9.62 -1.69
C ALA A 78 5.96 -10.08 -0.47
N ALA A 79 5.35 -11.26 -0.52
CA ALA A 79 4.41 -11.73 0.50
C ALA A 79 4.99 -11.76 1.93
N PRO A 80 6.24 -12.22 2.18
CA PRO A 80 6.82 -12.18 3.52
C PRO A 80 6.93 -10.75 4.08
N MET A 81 7.32 -9.79 3.24
CA MET A 81 7.49 -8.39 3.64
C MET A 81 6.15 -7.68 3.86
N LEU A 82 5.16 -7.95 3.01
CA LEU A 82 3.80 -7.43 3.20
C LEU A 82 3.20 -7.87 4.55
N ARG A 83 3.50 -9.09 5.00
CA ARG A 83 3.10 -9.59 6.31
C ARG A 83 3.89 -8.94 7.44
N SER A 84 5.22 -8.90 7.35
CA SER A 84 6.06 -8.35 8.42
C SER A 84 5.79 -6.88 8.71
N GLU A 85 5.46 -6.10 7.68
CA GLU A 85 5.17 -4.67 7.79
C GLU A 85 3.70 -4.36 8.19
N ASP A 86 2.85 -5.38 8.34
CA ASP A 86 1.39 -5.23 8.54
C ASP A 86 0.75 -4.34 7.46
N ALA A 87 0.99 -4.69 6.19
CA ALA A 87 0.40 -3.99 5.05
C ALA A 87 -1.13 -3.98 5.10
N VAL A 88 -1.74 -5.05 5.63
CA VAL A 88 -3.19 -5.13 5.84
C VAL A 88 -3.68 -4.04 6.80
N GLY A 89 -3.02 -3.87 7.95
CA GLY A 89 -3.36 -2.80 8.90
C GLY A 89 -3.24 -1.40 8.31
N ALA A 90 -2.19 -1.15 7.53
CA ALA A 90 -2.00 0.13 6.83
C ALA A 90 -3.09 0.39 5.79
N LEU A 91 -3.46 -0.62 5.00
CA LEU A 91 -4.52 -0.50 3.99
C LEU A 91 -5.91 -0.34 4.60
N VAL A 92 -6.22 -1.04 5.70
CA VAL A 92 -7.47 -0.83 6.46
C VAL A 92 -7.55 0.60 7.00
N THR A 93 -6.43 1.12 7.53
CA THR A 93 -6.33 2.51 8.00
C THR A 93 -6.60 3.48 6.85
N CYS A 94 -5.92 3.30 5.71
CA CYS A 94 -6.12 4.10 4.50
C CYS A 94 -7.59 4.07 4.03
N ALA A 95 -8.20 2.90 3.97
CA ALA A 95 -9.57 2.76 3.49
C ALA A 95 -10.62 3.41 4.41
N ARG A 96 -10.34 3.50 5.72
CA ARG A 96 -11.27 4.06 6.72
C ARG A 96 -11.08 5.55 6.94
N GLN A 97 -9.84 6.03 6.96
CA GLN A 97 -9.52 7.38 7.43
C GLN A 97 -9.38 8.41 6.31
N ARG A 98 -9.24 7.99 5.06
CA ARG A 98 -9.10 8.92 3.92
C ARG A 98 -10.43 9.54 3.54
N GLU A 99 -10.40 10.82 3.17
CA GLU A 99 -11.58 11.53 2.69
C GLU A 99 -11.80 11.25 1.21
N ASP A 100 -10.71 11.25 0.43
CA ASP A 100 -10.74 11.00 -1.00
C ASP A 100 -11.30 9.61 -1.33
N ALA A 101 -12.29 9.59 -2.22
CA ALA A 101 -12.96 8.36 -2.64
C ALA A 101 -12.03 7.44 -3.42
N ASN A 102 -11.10 7.98 -4.22
CA ASN A 102 -10.16 7.17 -5.00
C ASN A 102 -9.13 6.50 -4.08
N ALA A 103 -8.60 7.21 -3.08
CA ALA A 103 -7.68 6.66 -2.09
C ALA A 103 -8.32 5.50 -1.33
N ARG A 104 -9.56 5.65 -0.85
CA ARG A 104 -10.31 4.57 -0.19
C ARG A 104 -10.56 3.37 -1.11
N LYS A 105 -10.96 3.64 -2.36
CA LYS A 105 -11.19 2.60 -3.36
C LYS A 105 -9.91 1.83 -3.69
N ASN A 106 -8.80 2.52 -3.88
CA ASN A 106 -7.50 1.92 -4.14
C ASN A 106 -7.04 1.03 -2.98
N ALA A 107 -7.23 1.49 -1.74
CA ALA A 107 -6.98 0.68 -0.55
C ALA A 107 -7.86 -0.57 -0.52
N ALA A 108 -9.15 -0.47 -0.83
CA ALA A 108 -10.04 -1.62 -0.88
C ALA A 108 -9.65 -2.64 -1.98
N ILE A 109 -9.23 -2.16 -3.16
CA ILE A 109 -8.69 -3.03 -4.23
C ILE A 109 -7.42 -3.76 -3.77
N ALA A 110 -6.54 -3.03 -3.07
CA ALA A 110 -5.32 -3.61 -2.50
C ALA A 110 -5.63 -4.69 -1.45
N LEU A 111 -6.60 -4.42 -0.56
CA LEU A 111 -7.08 -5.40 0.42
C LEU A 111 -7.66 -6.66 -0.23
N ALA A 112 -8.47 -6.51 -1.28
CA ALA A 112 -9.01 -7.65 -2.01
C ALA A 112 -7.91 -8.50 -2.67
N ARG A 113 -6.83 -7.85 -3.14
CA ARG A 113 -5.68 -8.53 -3.74
C ARG A 113 -4.86 -9.28 -2.69
N ILE A 114 -4.51 -8.59 -1.60
CA ILE A 114 -3.62 -9.15 -0.57
C ILE A 114 -4.28 -10.29 0.20
N ALA A 115 -5.62 -10.29 0.28
CA ALA A 115 -6.43 -11.35 0.86
C ALA A 115 -6.36 -12.70 0.11
N GLN A 116 -5.69 -12.77 -1.04
CA GLN A 116 -5.35 -14.05 -1.67
C GLN A 116 -4.30 -14.84 -0.87
N ASP A 117 -3.47 -14.15 -0.07
CA ASP A 117 -2.61 -14.78 0.91
C ASP A 117 -3.39 -15.09 2.19
N SER A 118 -3.35 -16.34 2.64
CA SER A 118 -4.18 -16.81 3.77
C SER A 118 -3.87 -16.08 5.08
N SER A 119 -2.60 -15.76 5.35
CA SER A 119 -2.22 -15.04 6.56
C SER A 119 -2.71 -13.58 6.53
N CYS A 120 -2.62 -12.93 5.37
CA CYS A 120 -3.19 -11.61 5.16
C CYS A 120 -4.73 -11.61 5.26
N LEU A 121 -5.39 -12.68 4.81
CA LEU A 121 -6.84 -12.84 4.95
C LEU A 121 -7.26 -12.98 6.42
N GLU A 122 -6.56 -13.78 7.22
CA GLU A 122 -6.84 -13.87 8.67
C GLU A 122 -6.63 -12.51 9.35
N ARG A 123 -5.53 -11.83 9.02
CA ARG A 123 -5.29 -10.47 9.53
C ARG A 123 -6.40 -9.49 9.14
N LEU A 124 -6.93 -9.63 7.93
CA LEU A 124 -8.05 -8.81 7.46
C LEU A 124 -9.33 -9.11 8.25
N ARG A 125 -9.59 -10.37 8.62
CA ARG A 125 -10.74 -10.74 9.48
C ARG A 125 -10.61 -10.18 10.88
N GLU A 126 -9.42 -10.26 11.48
CA GLU A 126 -9.14 -9.71 12.82
C GLU A 126 -9.47 -8.22 12.90
N LEU A 127 -9.09 -7.46 11.86
CA LEU A 127 -9.32 -6.02 11.80
C LEU A 127 -10.75 -5.64 11.40
N ARG A 128 -11.61 -6.64 11.19
CA ARG A 128 -12.93 -6.52 10.56
C ARG A 128 -12.76 -5.70 9.29
N GLY A 129 -11.98 -6.15 8.32
CA GLY A 129 -11.73 -5.40 7.10
C GLY A 129 -12.49 -5.93 5.89
N LEU A 130 -13.23 -7.03 6.04
CA LEU A 130 -13.97 -7.64 4.94
C LEU A 130 -15.10 -6.73 4.44
N GLU A 131 -15.75 -5.97 5.31
CA GLU A 131 -16.81 -5.03 4.92
C GLU A 131 -16.29 -3.93 3.98
N ILE A 132 -15.02 -3.55 4.12
CA ILE A 132 -14.38 -2.55 3.25
C ILE A 132 -14.37 -3.02 1.80
N ILE A 133 -14.04 -4.30 1.58
CA ILE A 133 -14.03 -4.91 0.24
C ILE A 133 -15.45 -4.94 -0.33
N TYR A 134 -16.43 -5.38 0.46
CA TYR A 134 -17.83 -5.48 0.02
C TYR A 134 -18.43 -4.12 -0.34
N HIS A 135 -18.17 -3.09 0.47
CA HIS A 135 -18.68 -1.74 0.20
C HIS A 135 -18.03 -1.08 -1.01
N ALA A 136 -16.72 -1.30 -1.24
CA ALA A 136 -16.04 -0.78 -2.42
C ALA A 136 -16.56 -1.43 -3.73
N GLY A 137 -16.92 -2.71 -3.70
CA GLY A 137 -17.56 -3.39 -4.82
C GLY A 137 -18.94 -2.82 -5.16
N ALA A 138 -19.72 -2.44 -4.15
CA ALA A 138 -21.06 -1.87 -4.33
C ALA A 138 -21.04 -0.42 -4.88
N GLN A 139 -20.03 0.38 -4.51
CA GLN A 139 -19.92 1.78 -4.96
C GLN A 139 -19.52 1.92 -6.45
N GLY A 140 -19.06 0.85 -7.09
CA GLY A 140 -18.82 0.81 -8.55
C GLY A 140 -20.07 0.58 -9.41
N MET A 141 -21.23 0.32 -8.79
CA MET A 141 -22.48 -0.10 -9.44
C MET A 141 -23.62 0.92 -9.32
N GLN A 142 -23.31 2.21 -9.14
CA GLN A 142 -24.35 3.24 -9.30
C GLN A 142 -24.74 3.31 -10.80
N PRO A 143 -26.00 3.06 -11.17
CA PRO A 143 -26.44 3.17 -12.55
C PRO A 143 -26.22 4.62 -12.99
N ARG A 144 -25.48 4.80 -14.08
CA ARG A 144 -25.40 6.10 -14.77
C ARG A 144 -26.81 6.45 -15.22
N LYS A 145 -27.39 7.50 -14.62
CA LYS A 145 -28.61 8.13 -15.14
C LYS A 145 -28.28 8.90 -16.41
#